data_AF-A0A7C7WNE4-F1
#
_entry.id   AF-A0A7C7WNE4-F1
#
_cell.length_a   1.000
_cell.length_b   1.000
_cell.length_c   1.000
_cell.angle_alpha   90.00
_cell.angle_beta   90.00
_cell.angle_gamma   90.00
#
_symmetry.space_group_name_H-M   'P 1'
#
loop_
_entity.id
_entity.type
_entity.pdbx_description
1 polymer ?
#
loop_
_entity_poly.entity_id
_entity_poly.type
_entity_poly.pdbx_seq_one_letter_code
_entity_poly.pdbx_strand_id
1 'polypeptide(L)'
;MNFRIILFSLFLMMFAAPSFAQDEVERLEIPGVEEQEEGSVAIIPEEEDFEEQLDLTHDDSIPTDIAEEPEEAAEDAAMSAIGNPIFDQLPPEIQQEILEEAEMVHGLCSGRYTYSRFYDCDCVAAKFVDARIERGPGKGPTYLAEEVAIECPNQPGIAGFAWDQCQSIAENMPYGRNEYCTCFAKQYVTEYMERPVLKTPWLKSVMSKSLYKCDTGNGPIKGGWH
;
A
#
# COMPACT_ATOMS: atom_id res chain seq x y z
N MET A 1 -43.09 -0.67 -56.44
CA MET A 1 -43.35 -1.95 -55.75
C MET A 1 -42.53 -2.00 -54.47
N ASN A 2 -43.23 -2.09 -53.34
CA ASN A 2 -42.89 -2.70 -52.05
C ASN A 2 -41.81 -2.08 -51.12
N PHE A 3 -42.34 -1.33 -50.14
CA PHE A 3 -41.87 -1.08 -48.77
C PHE A 3 -41.73 -2.36 -47.93
N ARG A 4 -40.68 -2.48 -47.10
CA ARG A 4 -40.63 -3.13 -45.75
C ARG A 4 -39.36 -2.63 -45.03
N ILE A 5 -39.42 -1.66 -44.10
CA ILE A 5 -39.76 -1.75 -42.66
C ILE A 5 -39.05 -2.92 -41.96
N ILE A 6 -37.93 -2.64 -41.30
CA ILE A 6 -37.33 -3.53 -40.29
C ILE A 6 -37.51 -2.84 -38.93
N LEU A 7 -38.16 -3.58 -38.04
CA LEU A 7 -38.61 -3.18 -36.71
C LEU A 7 -37.45 -2.84 -35.77
N PHE A 8 -37.58 -1.69 -35.12
CA PHE A 8 -36.94 -1.35 -33.85
C PHE A 8 -37.64 -2.13 -32.74
N SER A 9 -37.00 -3.18 -32.21
CA SER A 9 -37.44 -3.83 -30.97
C SER A 9 -36.95 -3.04 -29.77
N LEU A 10 -37.85 -2.23 -29.21
CA LEU A 10 -37.77 -1.69 -27.86
C LEU A 10 -37.67 -2.85 -26.85
N PHE A 11 -36.49 -3.01 -26.23
CA PHE A 11 -36.32 -3.85 -25.05
C PHE A 11 -36.56 -2.98 -23.81
N LEU A 12 -37.83 -2.88 -23.42
CA LEU A 12 -38.28 -2.27 -22.16
C LEU A 12 -37.95 -3.24 -21.02
N MET A 13 -36.75 -3.17 -20.44
CA MET A 13 -36.51 -3.80 -19.14
C MET A 13 -37.13 -2.92 -18.06
N MET A 14 -38.28 -3.37 -17.54
CA MET A 14 -38.85 -2.90 -16.29
C MET A 14 -37.86 -3.18 -15.16
N PHE A 15 -37.28 -2.13 -14.59
CA PHE A 15 -36.65 -2.19 -13.26
C PHE A 15 -37.77 -2.28 -12.21
N ALA A 16 -38.03 -3.47 -11.72
CA ALA A 16 -38.74 -3.66 -10.46
C ALA A 16 -37.76 -3.34 -9.33
N ALA A 17 -37.96 -2.20 -8.65
CA ALA A 17 -37.23 -1.87 -7.44
C ALA A 17 -37.69 -2.78 -6.30
N PRO A 18 -36.78 -3.42 -5.53
CA PRO A 18 -37.15 -4.09 -4.30
C PRO A 18 -37.54 -3.05 -3.23
N SER A 19 -38.77 -3.19 -2.74
CA SER A 19 -39.26 -2.49 -1.55
C SER A 19 -38.51 -3.01 -0.33
N PHE A 20 -37.63 -2.20 0.25
CA PHE A 20 -37.05 -2.47 1.57
C PHE A 20 -38.14 -2.27 2.63
N ALA A 21 -38.54 -3.38 3.25
CA ALA A 21 -39.29 -3.36 4.49
C ALA A 21 -38.39 -2.76 5.59
N GLN A 22 -38.92 -1.76 6.30
CA GLN A 22 -38.33 -1.25 7.53
C GLN A 22 -38.66 -2.27 8.62
N ASP A 23 -37.66 -3.07 9.02
CA ASP A 23 -37.75 -3.83 10.27
C ASP A 23 -37.47 -2.86 11.42
N GLU A 24 -38.41 -2.81 12.36
CA GLU A 24 -38.34 -2.02 13.58
C GLU A 24 -37.17 -2.54 14.43
N VAL A 25 -36.16 -1.69 14.65
CA VAL A 25 -35.07 -1.97 15.59
C VAL A 25 -35.66 -1.86 17.00
N GLU A 26 -35.99 -3.01 17.57
CA GLU A 26 -36.36 -3.16 18.97
C GLU A 26 -35.18 -2.72 19.85
N ARG A 27 -35.39 -1.61 20.55
CA ARG A 27 -34.42 -0.98 21.45
C ARG A 27 -34.27 -1.86 22.68
N LEU A 28 -33.19 -2.64 22.71
CA LEU A 28 -32.73 -3.35 23.91
C LEU A 28 -32.38 -2.31 25.00
N GLU A 29 -33.30 -2.12 25.95
CA GLU A 29 -33.03 -1.44 27.21
C GLU A 29 -32.06 -2.30 28.02
N ILE A 30 -30.84 -1.81 28.22
CA ILE A 30 -29.86 -2.40 29.13
C ILE A 30 -30.11 -1.78 30.51
N PRO A 31 -30.63 -2.53 31.51
CA PRO A 31 -30.73 -2.03 32.87
C PRO A 31 -29.35 -2.11 33.56
N GLY A 32 -28.91 -1.00 34.15
CA GLY A 32 -27.86 -1.01 35.18
C GLY A 32 -26.54 -0.33 34.86
N VAL A 33 -26.54 0.84 34.22
CA VAL A 33 -25.39 1.76 34.31
C VAL A 33 -25.79 2.86 35.29
N GLU A 34 -25.33 2.71 36.53
CA GLU A 34 -25.37 3.78 37.54
C GLU A 34 -24.53 4.95 37.04
N GLU A 35 -25.15 6.12 36.95
CA GLU A 35 -24.48 7.40 36.77
C GLU A 35 -23.62 7.67 38.00
N GLN A 36 -22.29 7.67 37.84
CA GLN A 36 -21.37 8.17 38.85
C GLN A 36 -20.97 9.60 38.49
N GLU A 37 -21.48 10.53 39.29
CA GLU A 37 -21.19 11.95 39.28
C GLU A 37 -19.71 12.26 39.56
N GLU A 38 -19.23 13.29 38.86
CA GLU A 38 -18.24 14.31 39.21
C GLU A 38 -17.05 13.94 40.12
N GLY A 39 -15.84 14.01 39.56
CA GLY A 39 -14.61 13.90 40.34
C GLY A 39 -13.34 14.37 39.63
N SER A 40 -12.98 15.63 39.88
CA SER A 40 -11.64 16.22 39.80
C SER A 40 -10.93 16.31 38.43
N VAL A 41 -10.87 17.55 37.94
CA VAL A 41 -9.86 18.07 37.00
C VAL A 41 -8.48 17.91 37.64
N ALA A 42 -7.66 17.01 37.10
CA ALA A 42 -6.24 16.97 37.35
C ALA A 42 -5.56 18.06 36.50
N ILE A 43 -4.99 19.04 37.18
CA ILE A 43 -4.07 20.03 36.63
C ILE A 43 -2.82 19.25 36.19
N ILE A 44 -2.60 19.15 34.88
CA ILE A 44 -1.34 18.66 34.32
C ILE A 44 -0.36 19.83 34.39
N PRO A 45 0.77 19.71 35.09
CA PRO A 45 1.81 20.74 35.08
C PRO A 45 2.45 20.82 33.69
N GLU A 46 2.65 22.04 33.22
CA GLU A 46 3.48 22.36 32.05
C GLU A 46 4.92 21.90 32.34
N GLU A 47 5.33 20.78 31.74
CA GLU A 47 6.73 20.35 31.74
C GLU A 47 7.46 21.01 30.56
N GLU A 48 8.17 22.06 30.95
CA GLU A 48 9.49 22.53 30.53
C GLU A 48 10.06 22.05 29.19
N ASP A 49 10.35 23.05 28.36
CA ASP A 49 11.19 23.02 27.17
C ASP A 49 12.55 22.33 27.45
N PHE A 50 12.67 21.08 27.01
CA PHE A 50 13.95 20.39 26.92
C PHE A 50 14.66 20.82 25.64
N GLU A 51 15.34 21.96 25.68
CA GLU A 51 16.32 22.35 24.67
C GLU A 51 17.55 21.42 24.78
N GLU A 52 17.54 20.33 24.02
CA GLU A 52 18.74 19.53 23.80
C GLU A 52 19.69 20.32 22.87
N GLN A 53 20.63 21.04 23.50
CA GLN A 53 21.80 21.60 22.83
C GLN A 53 22.64 20.45 22.27
N LEU A 54 22.40 20.10 21.02
CA LEU A 54 23.28 19.24 20.24
C LEU A 54 24.51 20.05 19.84
N ASP A 55 25.56 19.94 20.65
CA ASP A 55 26.86 20.57 20.44
C ASP A 55 27.58 19.88 19.26
N LEU A 56 27.31 20.38 18.05
CA LEU A 56 27.85 19.85 16.79
C LEU A 56 29.13 20.62 16.43
N THR A 57 30.21 20.35 17.15
CA THR A 57 31.58 20.71 16.71
C THR A 57 32.38 19.44 16.44
N HIS A 58 32.22 18.88 15.24
CA HIS A 58 33.26 18.08 14.61
C HIS A 58 33.65 18.76 13.30
N ASP A 59 34.76 19.48 13.41
CA ASP A 59 35.56 20.02 12.33
C ASP A 59 36.32 18.85 11.70
N ASP A 60 35.71 18.23 10.69
CA ASP A 60 36.42 17.38 9.74
C ASP A 60 36.42 18.09 8.40
N SER A 61 37.46 18.90 8.21
CA SER A 61 37.90 19.40 6.93
C SER A 61 38.12 18.24 5.94
N ILE A 62 37.11 17.94 5.13
CA ILE A 62 37.22 17.05 3.97
C ILE A 62 37.88 17.84 2.83
N PRO A 63 38.98 17.34 2.24
CA PRO A 63 39.59 17.95 1.07
C PRO A 63 38.62 17.90 -0.13
N THR A 64 38.18 19.08 -0.56
CA THR A 64 37.61 19.32 -1.89
C THR A 64 38.73 19.19 -2.91
N ASP A 65 38.94 17.99 -3.44
CA ASP A 65 39.62 17.72 -4.71
C ASP A 65 39.58 16.21 -4.91
N ILE A 66 38.49 15.69 -5.51
CA ILE A 66 38.44 14.44 -6.31
C ILE A 66 37.00 14.25 -6.80
N ALA A 67 36.90 13.95 -8.09
CA ALA A 67 35.73 13.50 -8.87
C ALA A 67 34.78 14.60 -9.35
N GLU A 68 35.17 15.25 -10.44
CA GLU A 68 34.26 15.35 -11.59
C GLU A 68 33.88 13.90 -11.98
N GLU A 69 32.67 13.48 -11.65
CA GLU A 69 32.02 12.31 -12.26
C GLU A 69 30.70 12.74 -12.92
N PRO A 70 30.31 12.09 -14.02
CA PRO A 70 29.47 12.67 -15.05
C PRO A 70 27.98 12.58 -14.66
N GLU A 71 27.34 13.74 -14.46
CA GLU A 71 25.89 13.82 -14.26
C GLU A 71 25.08 13.33 -15.47
N GLU A 72 25.68 13.22 -16.66
CA GLU A 72 24.96 12.84 -17.90
C GLU A 72 24.79 11.33 -18.13
N ALA A 73 25.39 10.44 -17.33
CA ALA A 73 25.30 8.99 -17.58
C ALA A 73 24.14 8.28 -16.84
N ALA A 74 23.52 8.94 -15.85
CA ALA A 74 22.44 8.34 -15.06
C ALA A 74 21.05 8.58 -15.67
N GLU A 75 20.84 9.67 -16.40
CA GLU A 75 19.56 9.97 -17.05
C GLU A 75 19.30 9.08 -18.28
N ASP A 76 20.36 8.72 -19.04
CA ASP A 76 20.24 7.88 -20.24
C ASP A 76 19.87 6.42 -19.93
N ALA A 77 20.19 5.92 -18.73
CA ALA A 77 19.85 4.55 -18.33
C ALA A 77 18.38 4.40 -17.92
N ALA A 78 17.73 5.46 -17.44
CA ALA A 78 16.33 5.45 -17.04
C ALA A 78 15.38 5.46 -18.25
N MET A 79 15.76 6.14 -19.35
CA MET A 79 14.94 6.20 -20.57
C MET A 79 15.01 4.93 -21.43
N SER A 80 16.07 4.14 -21.36
CA SER A 80 16.26 2.98 -22.26
C SER A 80 15.40 1.75 -21.92
N ALA A 81 14.57 1.78 -20.87
CA ALA A 81 13.82 0.61 -20.41
C ALA A 81 12.29 0.68 -20.61
N ILE A 82 11.76 1.75 -21.22
CA ILE A 82 10.35 1.80 -21.62
C ILE A 82 10.24 1.07 -22.95
N GLY A 83 10.11 -0.25 -22.91
CA GLY A 83 10.00 -1.11 -24.10
C GLY A 83 8.69 -0.95 -24.88
N ASN A 84 8.07 0.23 -24.85
CA ASN A 84 6.78 0.49 -25.46
C ASN A 84 6.96 1.21 -26.81
N PRO A 85 6.72 0.53 -27.95
CA PRO A 85 6.94 1.14 -29.27
C PRO A 85 5.99 2.28 -29.60
N ILE A 86 4.90 2.45 -28.84
CA ILE A 86 3.99 3.59 -28.99
C ILE A 86 4.62 4.84 -28.35
N PHE A 87 5.35 4.67 -27.24
CA PHE A 87 6.04 5.77 -26.55
C PHE A 87 7.01 6.48 -27.49
N ASP A 88 7.84 5.70 -28.21
CA ASP A 88 8.85 6.22 -29.14
C ASP A 88 8.25 7.01 -30.33
N GLN A 89 6.96 6.84 -30.60
CA GLN A 89 6.24 7.52 -31.69
C GLN A 89 5.56 8.81 -31.22
N LEU A 90 5.52 9.09 -29.92
CA LEU A 90 4.93 10.31 -29.38
C LEU A 90 5.80 11.53 -29.67
N PRO A 91 5.22 12.74 -29.72
CA PRO A 91 6.01 13.97 -29.75
C PRO A 91 6.98 14.04 -28.56
N PRO A 92 8.22 14.56 -28.73
CA PRO A 92 9.22 14.62 -27.66
C PRO A 92 8.70 15.31 -26.39
N GLU A 93 7.88 16.34 -26.54
CA GLU A 93 7.30 17.07 -25.41
C GLU A 93 6.37 16.16 -24.57
N ILE A 94 5.60 15.30 -25.24
CA ILE A 94 4.70 14.35 -24.57
C ILE A 94 5.50 13.20 -23.95
N GLN A 95 6.57 12.74 -24.60
CA GLN A 95 7.47 11.74 -24.00
C GLN A 95 8.04 12.26 -22.67
N GLN A 96 8.54 13.50 -22.67
CA GLN A 96 9.09 14.15 -21.48
C GLN A 96 8.04 14.29 -20.37
N GLU A 97 6.84 14.76 -20.68
CA GLU A 97 5.75 14.87 -19.68
C GLU A 97 5.44 13.52 -19.02
N ILE A 98 5.41 12.44 -19.80
CA ILE A 98 5.13 11.10 -19.28
C ILE A 98 6.29 10.59 -18.41
N LEU A 99 7.54 10.88 -18.78
CA LEU A 99 8.73 10.52 -17.99
C LEU A 99 8.76 11.25 -16.64
N GLU A 100 8.48 12.56 -16.64
CA GLU A 100 8.40 13.35 -15.41
C GLU A 100 7.28 12.84 -14.48
N GLU A 101 6.13 12.47 -15.05
CA GLU A 101 5.06 11.83 -14.28
C GLU A 101 5.47 10.46 -13.73
N ALA A 102 6.20 9.66 -14.51
CA ALA A 102 6.68 8.35 -14.08
C ALA A 102 7.72 8.48 -12.94
N GLU A 103 8.62 9.45 -13.02
CA GLU A 103 9.59 9.78 -11.97
C GLU A 103 8.86 10.24 -10.69
N MET A 104 7.86 11.11 -10.83
CA MET A 104 7.01 11.51 -9.71
C MET A 104 6.32 10.29 -9.06
N VAL A 105 5.78 9.38 -9.87
CA VAL A 105 5.15 8.14 -9.39
C VAL A 105 6.16 7.25 -8.66
N HIS A 106 7.37 7.10 -9.20
CA HIS A 106 8.46 6.39 -8.53
C HIS A 106 8.77 7.02 -7.16
N GLY A 107 8.91 8.36 -7.10
CA GLY A 107 9.15 9.10 -5.85
C GLY A 107 8.02 8.92 -4.83
N LEU A 108 6.76 8.96 -5.27
CA LEU A 108 5.60 8.72 -4.40
C LEU A 108 5.56 7.27 -3.88
N CYS A 109 5.95 6.30 -4.70
CA CYS A 109 6.02 4.90 -4.33
C CYS A 109 7.13 4.66 -3.29
N SER A 110 8.35 5.11 -3.59
CA SER A 110 9.54 4.88 -2.78
C SER A 110 9.52 5.66 -1.46
N GLY A 111 8.97 6.88 -1.46
CA GLY A 111 8.89 7.75 -0.28
C GLY A 111 7.89 7.30 0.79
N ARG A 112 7.06 6.28 0.52
CA ARG A 112 6.06 5.75 1.48
C ARG A 112 6.47 4.38 1.97
N TYR A 113 6.87 4.27 3.24
CA TYR A 113 7.37 3.03 3.86
C TYR A 113 6.55 1.77 3.54
N THR A 114 5.24 1.80 3.76
CA THR A 114 4.39 0.63 3.48
C THR A 114 4.28 0.36 1.98
N TYR A 115 4.25 1.40 1.16
CA TYR A 115 4.04 1.25 -0.28
C TYR A 115 5.26 0.61 -0.94
N SER A 116 6.47 1.09 -0.63
CA SER A 116 7.74 0.56 -1.17
C SER A 116 8.08 -0.85 -0.69
N ARG A 117 7.56 -1.28 0.47
CA ARG A 117 7.66 -2.67 0.93
C ARG A 117 6.73 -3.60 0.16
N PHE A 118 5.56 -3.12 -0.26
CA PHE A 118 4.55 -3.97 -0.87
C PHE A 118 4.60 -3.99 -2.40
N TYR A 119 5.13 -2.93 -3.01
CA TYR A 119 5.24 -2.81 -4.45
C TYR A 119 6.67 -2.47 -4.90
N ASP A 120 7.02 -2.96 -6.08
CA ASP A 120 8.28 -2.67 -6.75
C ASP A 120 8.13 -1.35 -7.49
N CYS A 121 8.80 -0.29 -6.98
CA CYS A 121 8.59 1.06 -7.47
C CYS A 121 9.10 1.29 -8.90
N ASP A 122 10.15 0.57 -9.31
CA ASP A 122 10.66 0.63 -10.69
C ASP A 122 9.63 0.00 -11.64
N CYS A 123 9.09 -1.15 -11.26
CA CYS A 123 7.99 -1.79 -11.99
C CYS A 123 6.75 -0.89 -12.08
N VAL A 124 6.35 -0.25 -10.96
CA VAL A 124 5.19 0.66 -10.91
C VAL A 124 5.38 1.83 -11.87
N ALA A 125 6.55 2.46 -11.87
CA ALA A 125 6.85 3.59 -12.74
C ALA A 125 6.87 3.17 -14.22
N ALA A 126 7.48 2.03 -14.56
CA ALA A 126 7.47 1.50 -15.92
C ALA A 126 6.04 1.18 -16.40
N LYS A 127 5.24 0.50 -15.58
CA LYS A 127 3.84 0.18 -15.88
C LYS A 127 2.95 1.42 -15.98
N PHE A 128 3.26 2.44 -15.20
CA PHE A 128 2.57 3.71 -15.26
C PHE A 128 2.70 4.36 -16.64
N VAL A 129 3.88 4.33 -17.25
CA VAL A 129 4.10 4.85 -18.61
C VAL A 129 3.18 4.16 -19.61
N ASP A 130 3.14 2.83 -19.62
CA ASP A 130 2.25 2.06 -20.49
C ASP A 130 0.79 2.46 -20.30
N ALA A 131 0.37 2.55 -19.04
CA ALA A 131 -1.01 2.87 -18.68
C ALA A 131 -1.38 4.31 -19.04
N ARG A 132 -0.42 5.24 -19.00
CA ARG A 132 -0.57 6.64 -19.35
C ARG A 132 -0.74 6.83 -20.85
N ILE A 133 0.05 6.11 -21.65
CA ILE A 133 -0.10 6.08 -23.11
C ILE A 133 -1.48 5.54 -23.50
N GLU A 134 -1.95 4.48 -22.84
CA GLU A 134 -3.24 3.85 -23.14
C GLU A 134 -4.44 4.74 -22.77
N ARG A 135 -4.41 5.36 -21.58
CA ARG A 135 -5.57 6.08 -21.01
C ARG A 135 -5.53 7.59 -21.23
N GLY A 136 -4.38 8.13 -21.61
CA GLY A 136 -4.15 9.57 -21.78
C GLY A 136 -4.12 10.36 -20.46
N PRO A 137 -4.12 11.71 -20.55
CA PRO A 137 -3.95 12.59 -19.38
C PRO A 137 -5.22 12.76 -18.54
N GLY A 138 -6.37 12.20 -18.94
CA GLY A 138 -7.66 12.41 -18.27
C GLY A 138 -7.79 11.77 -16.87
N LYS A 139 -6.80 10.97 -16.44
CA LYS A 139 -6.73 10.35 -15.11
C LYS A 139 -5.57 10.96 -14.33
N GLY A 140 -5.77 11.21 -13.03
CA GLY A 140 -4.69 11.70 -12.16
C GLY A 140 -3.56 10.66 -12.03
N PRO A 141 -2.29 11.08 -11.94
CA PRO A 141 -1.14 10.18 -11.92
C PRO A 141 -1.18 9.20 -10.73
N THR A 142 -1.55 9.68 -9.54
CA THR A 142 -1.68 8.83 -8.33
C THR A 142 -2.71 7.71 -8.50
N TYR A 143 -3.85 8.02 -9.12
CA TYR A 143 -4.90 7.02 -9.36
C TYR A 143 -4.40 5.93 -10.30
N LEU A 144 -3.71 6.33 -11.36
CA LEU A 144 -3.17 5.39 -12.34
C LEU A 144 -2.04 4.53 -11.75
N ALA A 145 -1.17 5.13 -10.94
CA ALA A 145 -0.14 4.43 -10.18
C ALA A 145 -0.75 3.35 -9.25
N GLU A 146 -1.82 3.68 -8.51
CA GLU A 146 -2.52 2.71 -7.67
C GLU A 146 -3.17 1.56 -8.46
N GLU A 147 -3.67 1.83 -9.67
CA GLU A 147 -4.20 0.79 -10.55
C GLU A 147 -3.11 -0.18 -11.01
N VAL A 148 -1.96 0.33 -11.47
CA VAL A 148 -0.89 -0.52 -12.01
C VAL A 148 -0.06 -1.22 -10.92
N ALA A 149 -0.02 -0.69 -9.70
CA ALA A 149 0.79 -1.25 -8.63
C ALA A 149 0.41 -2.69 -8.25
N ILE A 150 -0.83 -3.09 -8.49
CA ILE A 150 -1.29 -4.47 -8.27
C ILE A 150 -0.54 -5.49 -9.15
N GLU A 151 0.03 -5.04 -10.28
CA GLU A 151 0.84 -5.86 -11.19
C GLU A 151 2.31 -5.96 -10.76
N CYS A 152 2.72 -5.14 -9.78
CA CYS A 152 4.11 -4.98 -9.36
C CYS A 152 4.33 -5.32 -7.88
N PRO A 153 3.93 -6.50 -7.37
CA PRO A 153 4.15 -6.86 -5.97
C PRO A 153 5.63 -7.10 -5.64
N ASN A 154 6.13 -6.49 -4.57
CA ASN A 154 7.48 -6.67 -4.05
C ASN A 154 7.51 -7.80 -3.01
N GLN A 155 7.55 -9.06 -3.46
CA GLN A 155 7.51 -10.21 -2.55
C GLN A 155 8.60 -10.21 -1.45
N PRO A 156 9.87 -9.88 -1.75
CA PRO A 156 10.90 -9.74 -0.70
C PRO A 156 10.55 -8.67 0.34
N GLY A 157 10.08 -7.49 -0.11
CA GLY A 157 9.67 -6.41 0.78
C GLY A 157 8.47 -6.79 1.67
N ILE A 158 7.49 -7.50 1.11
CA ILE A 158 6.33 -8.02 1.83
C ILE A 158 6.77 -9.04 2.89
N ALA A 159 7.67 -9.96 2.52
CA ALA A 159 8.22 -10.95 3.45
C ALA A 159 8.96 -10.29 4.61
N GLY A 160 9.80 -9.29 4.33
CA GLY A 160 10.52 -8.52 5.33
C GLY A 160 9.57 -7.77 6.27
N PHE A 161 8.57 -7.08 5.72
CA PHE A 161 7.53 -6.41 6.52
C PHE A 161 6.81 -7.40 7.44
N ALA A 162 6.37 -8.55 6.92
CA ALA A 162 5.67 -9.56 7.71
C ALA A 162 6.57 -10.16 8.80
N TRP A 163 7.84 -10.41 8.49
CA TRP A 163 8.83 -10.86 9.47
C TRP A 163 8.96 -9.86 10.62
N ASP A 164 9.18 -8.59 10.31
CA ASP A 164 9.35 -7.51 11.31
C ASP A 164 8.13 -7.41 12.23
N GLN A 165 6.92 -7.49 11.67
CA GLN A 165 5.68 -7.52 12.44
C GLN A 165 5.56 -8.76 13.35
N CYS A 166 5.96 -9.93 12.84
CA CYS A 166 5.91 -11.16 13.61
C CYS A 166 6.83 -11.14 14.82
N GLN A 167 8.01 -10.54 14.72
CA GLN A 167 8.95 -10.47 15.83
C GLN A 167 8.33 -9.82 17.07
N SER A 168 7.47 -8.81 16.89
CA SER A 168 6.72 -8.20 18.00
C SER A 168 5.58 -9.10 18.50
N ILE A 169 4.82 -9.72 17.59
CA ILE A 169 3.72 -10.63 17.96
C ILE A 169 4.23 -11.85 18.75
N ALA A 170 5.40 -12.36 18.38
CA ALA A 170 6.02 -13.56 18.93
C ALA A 170 7.07 -13.25 20.00
N GLU A 171 7.15 -12.02 20.52
CA GLU A 171 8.21 -11.57 21.43
C GLU A 171 8.37 -12.49 22.65
N ASN A 172 7.24 -12.93 23.20
CA ASN A 172 7.17 -13.77 24.41
C ASN A 172 7.19 -15.27 24.13
N MET A 173 7.42 -15.71 22.88
CA MET A 173 7.52 -17.14 22.59
C MET A 173 8.78 -17.74 23.24
N PRO A 174 8.64 -18.81 24.06
CA PRO A 174 9.78 -19.39 24.79
C PRO A 174 10.80 -20.07 23.87
N TYR A 175 10.36 -20.57 22.72
CA TYR A 175 11.19 -21.25 21.73
C TYR A 175 10.54 -21.16 20.34
N GLY A 176 11.33 -21.42 19.29
CA GLY A 176 10.79 -21.56 17.93
C GLY A 176 10.33 -20.27 17.26
N ARG A 177 10.64 -19.09 17.82
CA ARG A 177 10.21 -17.78 17.31
C ARG A 177 10.65 -17.56 15.86
N ASN A 178 11.91 -17.84 15.53
CA ASN A 178 12.43 -17.61 14.19
C ASN A 178 11.77 -18.54 13.17
N GLU A 179 11.57 -19.81 13.52
CA GLU A 179 10.87 -20.78 12.68
C GLU A 179 9.41 -20.36 12.47
N TYR A 180 8.73 -19.92 13.53
CA TYR A 180 7.36 -19.39 13.47
C TYR A 180 7.27 -18.17 12.56
N CYS A 181 8.14 -17.17 12.76
CA CYS A 181 8.13 -15.96 11.94
C CYS A 181 8.57 -16.20 10.50
N THR A 182 9.39 -17.22 10.24
CA THR A 182 9.76 -17.62 8.87
C THR A 182 8.53 -18.17 8.16
N CYS A 183 7.79 -19.05 8.85
CA CYS A 183 6.54 -19.56 8.34
C CYS A 183 5.55 -18.42 8.10
N PHE A 184 5.37 -17.52 9.08
CA PHE A 184 4.43 -16.41 9.01
C PHE A 184 4.71 -15.53 7.79
N ALA A 185 5.96 -15.07 7.62
CA ALA A 185 6.34 -14.22 6.49
C ALA A 185 6.06 -14.90 5.14
N LYS A 186 6.39 -16.20 5.00
CA LYS A 186 6.11 -16.98 3.79
C LYS A 186 4.61 -17.10 3.51
N GLN A 187 3.80 -17.38 4.53
CA GLN A 187 2.35 -17.47 4.38
C GLN A 187 1.74 -16.10 4.09
N TYR A 188 2.28 -15.02 4.66
CA TYR A 188 1.81 -13.66 4.43
C TYR A 188 1.97 -13.26 2.97
N VAL A 189 3.15 -13.50 2.38
CA VAL A 189 3.37 -13.30 0.93
C VAL A 189 2.37 -14.14 0.14
N THR A 190 2.25 -15.43 0.45
CA THR A 190 1.36 -16.34 -0.29
C THR A 190 -0.09 -15.85 -0.31
N GLU A 191 -0.62 -15.47 0.85
CA GLU A 191 -1.99 -14.96 0.99
C GLU A 191 -2.16 -13.57 0.34
N TYR A 192 -1.18 -12.68 0.49
CA TYR A 192 -1.24 -11.35 -0.12
C TYR A 192 -1.29 -11.43 -1.65
N MET A 193 -0.54 -12.36 -2.25
CA MET A 193 -0.49 -12.54 -3.71
C MET A 193 -1.82 -13.03 -4.32
N GLU A 194 -2.77 -13.53 -3.52
CA GLU A 194 -4.14 -13.78 -4.01
C GLU A 194 -4.84 -12.49 -4.46
N ARG A 195 -4.50 -11.37 -3.81
CA ARG A 195 -5.04 -10.04 -4.12
C ARG A 195 -4.06 -8.97 -3.65
N PRO A 196 -3.11 -8.52 -4.50
CA PRO A 196 -2.04 -7.61 -4.10
C PRO A 196 -2.54 -6.16 -3.99
N VAL A 197 -3.38 -5.89 -2.98
CA VAL A 197 -3.94 -4.57 -2.71
C VAL A 197 -3.63 -4.13 -1.29
N LEU A 198 -3.17 -2.89 -1.14
CA LEU A 198 -2.97 -2.24 0.16
C LEU A 198 -4.29 -1.73 0.75
N LYS A 199 -5.20 -2.65 1.08
CA LYS A 199 -6.44 -2.32 1.79
C LYS A 199 -6.44 -2.91 3.18
N THR A 200 -6.56 -2.08 4.21
CA THR A 200 -6.49 -2.49 5.63
C THR A 200 -7.36 -3.71 5.97
N PRO A 201 -8.65 -3.82 5.56
CA PRO A 201 -9.45 -5.00 5.87
C PRO A 201 -8.87 -6.29 5.26
N TRP A 202 -8.32 -6.20 4.05
CA TRP A 202 -7.65 -7.33 3.40
C TRP A 202 -6.34 -7.69 4.10
N LEU A 203 -5.48 -6.72 4.39
CA LEU A 203 -4.21 -6.95 5.09
C LEU A 203 -4.40 -7.60 6.46
N LYS A 204 -5.44 -7.20 7.20
CA LYS A 204 -5.83 -7.84 8.47
C LYS A 204 -6.24 -9.31 8.27
N SER A 205 -7.00 -9.60 7.22
CA SER A 205 -7.38 -10.98 6.87
C SER A 205 -6.16 -11.83 6.52
N VAL A 206 -5.26 -11.32 5.68
CA VAL A 206 -3.98 -11.95 5.33
C VAL A 206 -3.18 -12.25 6.60
N MET A 207 -2.98 -11.25 7.47
CA MET A 207 -2.29 -11.41 8.75
C MET A 207 -2.89 -12.53 9.59
N SER A 208 -4.20 -12.48 9.87
CA SER A 208 -4.86 -13.49 10.69
C SER A 208 -4.68 -14.89 10.11
N LYS A 209 -4.95 -15.09 8.82
CA LYS A 209 -4.79 -16.40 8.16
C LYS A 209 -3.35 -16.91 8.28
N SER A 210 -2.36 -16.06 8.04
CA SER A 210 -0.95 -16.44 8.11
C SER A 210 -0.53 -16.83 9.52
N LEU A 211 -0.97 -16.10 10.56
CA LEU A 211 -0.70 -16.47 11.96
C LEU A 211 -1.30 -17.85 12.29
N TYR A 212 -2.56 -18.08 11.93
CA TYR A 212 -3.25 -19.34 12.21
C TYR A 212 -2.62 -20.54 11.50
N LYS A 213 -2.19 -20.37 10.25
CA LYS A 213 -1.54 -21.44 9.46
C LYS A 213 -0.20 -21.88 10.05
N CYS A 214 0.53 -20.95 10.66
CA CYS A 214 1.85 -21.23 11.21
C CYS A 214 1.85 -21.62 12.68
N ASP A 215 0.71 -21.49 13.37
CA ASP A 215 0.59 -21.91 14.76
C ASP A 215 0.42 -23.44 14.88
N THR A 216 1.52 -24.11 15.22
CA THR A 216 1.63 -25.55 15.46
C THR A 216 1.21 -25.99 16.86
N GLY A 217 0.59 -25.10 17.65
CA GLY A 217 0.18 -25.37 19.04
C GLY A 217 1.15 -24.84 20.10
N ASN A 218 2.31 -24.33 19.68
CA ASN A 218 3.26 -23.63 20.54
C ASN A 218 3.29 -22.12 20.27
N GLY A 219 2.53 -21.64 19.27
CA GLY A 219 2.51 -20.25 18.85
C GLY A 219 1.70 -19.34 19.78
N PRO A 220 1.70 -18.03 19.52
CA PRO A 220 1.05 -17.03 20.36
C PRO A 220 -0.48 -17.11 20.34
N ILE A 221 -1.10 -17.87 19.42
CA ILE A 221 -2.55 -18.00 19.31
C ILE A 221 -3.08 -19.24 20.03
N LYS A 222 -2.45 -20.40 19.82
CA LYS A 222 -2.89 -21.70 20.33
C LYS A 222 -2.11 -22.15 21.57
N GLY A 223 -0.93 -21.58 21.83
CA GLY A 223 -0.03 -22.01 22.91
C GLY A 223 -0.49 -21.67 24.32
N GLY A 224 -1.57 -20.89 24.49
CA GLY A 224 -2.13 -20.60 25.81
C GLY A 224 -1.19 -19.86 26.77
N TRP A 225 -0.22 -19.11 26.23
CA TRP A 225 0.75 -18.36 27.02
C TRP A 225 0.13 -17.01 27.45
N HIS A 226 -0.54 -17.03 28.60
CA HIS A 226 -0.94 -15.86 29.38
C HIS A 226 -0.34 -15.95 30.78
#